data_AF-A0A2I0PIQ7-F1
#
_entry.id   AF-A0A2I0PIQ7-F1
#
_cell.length_a   1.000
_cell.length_b   1.000
_cell.length_c   1.000
_cell.angle_alpha   90.00
_cell.angle_beta   90.00
_cell.angle_gamma   90.00
#
_symmetry.space_group_name_H-M   'P 1'
#
loop_
_entity.id
_entity.type
_entity.pdbx_description
1 polymer ?
#
loop_
_entity_poly.entity_id
_entity_poly.type
_entity_poly.pdbx_seq_one_letter_code
_entity_poly.pdbx_strand_id
1 'polypeptide(L)'
;MANSNIQLEEYIHEFRQEYGTCLDWIFKELKNPKNLGYSNRLIDLFKHDTNVMGGNSASPIISIIFWFWNGPKFFNKDARMIKKFENRIRTKKLALEYLPSSFIEIFPLKFNIKNAIYYKDFINCYFWLERLYYLSTERDLSFDDALNIYFSGIIERIILGLNNFDKFDITPEPDWEYFNNLRKLSIQKDAEIFKKKAGTIIEIAMKLNGFNDYTLFKEPENQFLDCLASFSAAKSDKNNISIEDYIIAYKTYYKLLKTDLKRYKCQQELFDDKYHGYIVCKDCGSFYELRRGETPDNFVSCHCKGNIEYLKYLKDDTIIKWNYVIIYSILLTLILVSMFKIYNLLYFSIIGIIFLILATSPISIKDEYDRRGIIFGSSIILTLSFLLSSLLIKSFFNDLENYIILILPMGLILTLDLIIILNNKN
;
A
#
# COMPACT_ATOMS: atom_id res chain seq x y z
N MET A 1 -26.28 7.33 31.42
CA MET A 1 -25.51 8.59 31.31
C MET A 1 -24.78 8.93 32.61
N ALA A 2 -25.43 9.02 33.77
CA ALA A 2 -24.75 9.38 35.04
C ALA A 2 -23.56 8.47 35.39
N ASN A 3 -23.72 7.14 35.32
CA ASN A 3 -22.64 6.18 35.63
C ASN A 3 -21.43 6.31 34.68
N SER A 4 -21.69 6.56 33.39
CA SER A 4 -20.64 6.70 32.38
C SER A 4 -19.87 8.02 32.48
N ASN A 5 -20.51 9.09 32.98
CA ASN A 5 -19.82 10.36 33.26
C ASN A 5 -18.87 10.22 34.45
N ILE A 6 -19.27 9.48 35.50
CA ILE A 6 -18.39 9.17 36.65
C ILE A 6 -17.16 8.41 36.16
N GLN A 7 -17.37 7.37 35.34
CA GLN A 7 -16.29 6.58 34.76
C GLN A 7 -15.32 7.44 33.92
N LEU A 8 -15.80 8.40 33.13
CA LEU A 8 -14.93 9.29 32.35
C LEU A 8 -14.06 10.17 33.26
N GLU A 9 -14.63 10.77 34.30
CA GLU A 9 -13.87 11.60 35.25
C GLU A 9 -12.83 10.78 36.03
N GLU A 10 -13.13 9.53 36.38
CA GLU A 10 -12.16 8.60 36.98
C GLU A 10 -10.97 8.33 36.05
N TYR A 11 -11.21 8.03 34.76
CA TYR A 11 -10.13 7.84 33.80
C TYR A 11 -9.29 9.11 33.59
N ILE A 12 -9.93 10.28 33.53
CA ILE A 12 -9.21 11.56 33.43
C ILE A 12 -8.38 11.81 34.69
N HIS A 13 -8.92 11.52 35.87
CA HIS A 13 -8.18 11.64 37.12
C HIS A 13 -6.97 10.70 37.17
N GLU A 14 -7.14 9.42 36.82
CA GLU A 14 -6.04 8.45 36.72
C GLU A 14 -4.96 8.94 35.75
N PHE A 15 -5.37 9.39 34.56
CA PHE A 15 -4.45 9.94 33.57
C PHE A 15 -3.64 11.13 34.10
N ARG A 16 -4.30 12.05 34.84
CA ARG A 16 -3.63 13.20 35.46
C ARG A 16 -2.62 12.80 36.53
N GLN A 17 -2.89 11.76 37.30
CA GLN A 17 -1.94 11.27 38.30
C GLN A 17 -0.66 10.73 37.64
N GLU A 18 -0.78 10.12 36.47
CA GLU A 18 0.36 9.52 35.77
C GLU A 18 1.12 10.51 34.87
N TYR A 19 0.41 11.35 34.12
CA TYR A 19 1.01 12.21 33.07
C TYR A 19 0.81 13.71 33.31
N GLY A 20 0.26 14.09 34.47
CA GLY A 20 -0.04 15.47 34.81
C GLY A 20 -1.15 16.10 33.96
N THR A 21 -1.12 17.42 33.81
CA THR A 21 -2.18 18.21 33.15
C THR A 21 -1.92 18.45 31.65
N CYS A 22 -1.03 17.67 31.03
CA CYS A 22 -0.53 17.91 29.68
C CYS A 22 -1.61 17.92 28.58
N LEU A 23 -2.73 17.23 28.79
CA LEU A 23 -3.89 17.18 27.89
C LEU A 23 -5.15 17.86 28.45
N ASP A 24 -5.05 18.63 29.53
CA ASP A 24 -6.23 19.27 30.15
C ASP A 24 -6.99 20.20 29.21
N TRP A 25 -6.28 20.83 28.28
CA TRP A 25 -6.89 21.68 27.24
C TRP A 25 -7.77 20.89 26.26
N ILE A 26 -7.56 19.58 26.09
CA ILE A 26 -8.46 18.69 25.35
C ILE A 26 -9.60 18.27 26.27
N PHE A 27 -9.28 17.77 27.46
CA PHE A 27 -10.26 17.18 28.37
C PHE A 27 -11.34 18.17 28.81
N LYS A 28 -11.00 19.45 28.94
CA LYS A 28 -11.99 20.51 29.20
C LYS A 28 -13.01 20.65 28.07
N GLU A 29 -12.58 20.47 26.82
CA GLU A 29 -13.42 20.59 25.63
C GLU A 29 -14.19 19.30 25.31
N LEU A 30 -13.83 18.15 25.89
CA LEU A 30 -14.52 16.87 25.69
C LEU A 30 -15.97 16.86 26.19
N LYS A 31 -16.38 17.82 27.01
CA LYS A 31 -17.80 18.03 27.38
C LYS A 31 -18.65 18.51 26.20
N ASN A 32 -18.02 19.08 25.18
CA ASN A 32 -18.65 19.41 23.90
C ASN A 32 -17.61 19.22 22.78
N PRO A 33 -17.43 17.99 22.26
CA PRO A 33 -16.38 17.69 21.29
C PRO A 33 -16.43 18.52 20.01
N LYS A 34 -17.56 19.18 19.71
CA LYS A 34 -17.65 20.15 18.61
C LYS A 34 -16.67 21.31 18.79
N ASN A 35 -16.36 21.70 20.03
CA ASN A 35 -15.36 22.72 20.32
C ASN A 35 -13.95 22.30 19.89
N LEU A 36 -13.68 21.00 19.78
CA LEU A 36 -12.43 20.44 19.25
C LEU A 36 -12.42 20.33 17.72
N GLY A 37 -13.56 20.59 17.06
CA GLY A 37 -13.72 20.48 15.61
C GLY A 37 -14.37 19.17 15.15
N TYR A 38 -14.82 18.30 16.07
CA TYR A 38 -15.57 17.11 15.68
C TYR A 38 -16.96 17.47 15.15
N SER A 39 -17.41 16.74 14.15
CA SER A 39 -18.78 16.81 13.61
C SER A 39 -19.26 15.41 13.23
N ASN A 40 -20.58 15.18 13.21
CA ASN A 40 -21.13 13.91 12.74
C ASN A 40 -20.69 13.64 11.30
N ARG A 41 -20.70 14.69 10.44
CA ARG A 41 -20.23 14.61 9.06
C ARG A 41 -18.78 14.13 8.96
N LEU A 42 -17.88 14.59 9.84
CA LEU A 42 -16.49 14.10 9.89
C LEU A 42 -16.45 12.61 10.21
N ILE A 43 -17.20 12.15 11.22
CA ILE A 43 -17.19 10.73 11.62
C ILE A 43 -17.83 9.84 10.56
N ASP A 44 -18.97 10.25 10.01
CA ASP A 44 -19.71 9.53 8.97
C ASP A 44 -18.86 9.34 7.72
N LEU A 45 -18.05 10.35 7.37
CA LEU A 45 -17.20 10.30 6.19
C LEU A 45 -16.16 9.17 6.26
N PHE A 46 -15.62 8.87 7.44
CA PHE A 46 -14.67 7.75 7.60
C PHE A 46 -15.38 6.40 7.78
N LYS A 47 -16.61 6.38 8.30
CA LYS A 47 -17.44 5.17 8.40
C LYS A 47 -17.73 4.57 7.03
N HIS A 48 -17.99 5.41 6.03
CA HIS A 48 -18.24 4.93 4.67
C HIS A 48 -16.98 4.32 4.05
N ASP A 49 -15.79 4.88 4.29
CA ASP A 49 -14.55 4.34 3.73
C ASP A 49 -14.16 2.95 4.30
N THR A 50 -14.47 2.67 5.57
CA THR A 50 -14.17 1.34 6.16
C THR A 50 -15.09 0.24 5.64
N ASN A 51 -16.31 0.59 5.23
CA ASN A 51 -17.32 -0.36 4.74
C ASN A 51 -17.30 -0.49 3.21
N VAL A 52 -16.76 0.49 2.50
CA VAL A 52 -16.76 0.57 1.03
C VAL A 52 -15.36 0.22 0.50
N MET A 53 -14.95 -1.04 0.65
CA MET A 53 -14.08 -1.66 -0.37
C MET A 53 -14.88 -2.00 -1.65
N GLY A 54 -16.17 -1.65 -1.73
CA GLY A 54 -17.00 -1.83 -2.91
C GLY A 54 -18.00 -0.69 -3.12
N GLY A 55 -17.61 0.33 -3.90
CA GLY A 55 -18.52 1.22 -4.63
C GLY A 55 -19.19 2.37 -3.85
N ASN A 56 -18.86 3.61 -4.25
CA ASN A 56 -19.54 4.87 -3.93
C ASN A 56 -19.15 5.57 -2.61
N SER A 57 -17.86 5.91 -2.43
CA SER A 57 -17.45 6.89 -1.42
C SER A 57 -17.57 8.33 -1.94
N ALA A 58 -18.04 9.23 -1.08
CA ALA A 58 -18.41 10.63 -1.35
C ALA A 58 -17.22 11.59 -1.60
N SER A 59 -16.07 11.10 -2.07
CA SER A 59 -14.99 11.94 -2.60
C SER A 59 -14.60 11.45 -3.99
N PRO A 60 -15.03 12.15 -5.06
CA PRO A 60 -14.78 11.74 -6.44
C PRO A 60 -13.31 11.61 -6.82
N ILE A 61 -12.39 12.27 -6.11
CA ILE A 61 -10.96 12.30 -6.49
C ILE A 61 -10.19 11.07 -5.95
N ILE A 62 -10.54 10.57 -4.75
CA ILE A 62 -9.77 9.52 -4.06
C ILE A 62 -10.25 8.11 -4.39
N SER A 63 -11.55 7.90 -4.58
CA SER A 63 -12.04 6.61 -5.11
C SER A 63 -11.31 6.26 -6.41
N ILE A 64 -10.98 7.28 -7.20
CA ILE A 64 -10.16 7.19 -8.39
C ILE A 64 -8.71 6.81 -8.06
N ILE A 65 -7.97 7.51 -7.18
CA ILE A 65 -6.54 7.23 -6.85
C ILE A 65 -6.32 5.86 -6.18
N PHE A 66 -7.27 5.38 -5.37
CA PHE A 66 -7.19 4.05 -4.77
C PHE A 66 -7.53 2.94 -5.79
N TRP A 67 -8.47 3.19 -6.72
CA TRP A 67 -8.68 2.34 -7.91
C TRP A 67 -7.47 2.35 -8.87
N PHE A 68 -6.71 3.44 -8.93
CA PHE A 68 -5.54 3.62 -9.81
C PHE A 68 -4.41 2.60 -9.57
N TRP A 69 -4.37 1.95 -8.40
CA TRP A 69 -3.41 0.89 -8.11
C TRP A 69 -3.86 -0.49 -8.62
N ASN A 70 -5.16 -0.69 -8.86
CA ASN A 70 -5.73 -2.03 -9.14
C ASN A 70 -6.59 -2.13 -10.42
N GLY A 71 -6.91 -1.03 -11.11
CA GLY A 71 -7.86 -1.03 -12.22
C GLY A 71 -7.33 -0.40 -13.52
N PRO A 72 -7.23 -1.14 -14.63
CA PRO A 72 -7.02 -0.56 -15.95
C PRO A 72 -8.38 -0.15 -16.53
N LYS A 73 -8.57 1.15 -16.86
CA LYS A 73 -9.42 1.69 -17.95
C LYS A 73 -10.42 2.82 -17.63
N PHE A 74 -10.70 3.19 -16.38
CA PHE A 74 -11.65 4.29 -16.09
C PHE A 74 -10.96 5.51 -15.47
N PHE A 75 -10.23 6.27 -16.29
CA PHE A 75 -9.56 7.47 -15.81
C PHE A 75 -10.31 8.74 -16.20
N ASN A 76 -10.93 9.40 -15.21
CA ASN A 76 -11.32 10.80 -15.33
C ASN A 76 -10.07 11.63 -15.73
N LYS A 77 -10.25 12.60 -16.64
CA LYS A 77 -9.19 13.48 -17.18
C LYS A 77 -8.38 14.14 -16.05
N ASP A 78 -9.07 14.54 -14.99
CA ASP A 78 -8.49 15.28 -13.87
C ASP A 78 -7.50 14.44 -13.08
N ALA A 79 -7.81 13.17 -12.83
CA ALA A 79 -6.93 12.31 -12.05
C ALA A 79 -5.68 11.87 -12.83
N ARG A 80 -5.76 11.75 -14.16
CA ARG A 80 -4.55 11.63 -15.01
C ARG A 80 -3.67 12.86 -14.90
N MET A 81 -4.27 14.03 -14.78
CA MET A 81 -3.56 15.29 -14.62
C MET A 81 -2.87 15.35 -13.26
N ILE A 82 -3.55 15.03 -12.15
CA ILE A 82 -2.93 14.95 -10.81
C ILE A 82 -1.76 13.97 -10.83
N LYS A 83 -1.94 12.75 -11.39
CA LYS A 83 -0.89 11.74 -11.48
C LYS A 83 0.32 12.21 -12.28
N LYS A 84 0.12 12.99 -13.34
CA LYS A 84 1.22 13.61 -14.12
C LYS A 84 2.06 14.53 -13.23
N PHE A 85 1.43 15.22 -12.28
CA PHE A 85 2.10 16.15 -11.37
C PHE A 85 2.52 15.52 -10.04
N GLU A 86 2.02 14.34 -9.68
CA GLU A 86 2.31 13.64 -8.42
C GLU A 86 3.81 13.41 -8.22
N ASN A 87 4.52 13.04 -9.28
CA ASN A 87 5.98 12.87 -9.26
C ASN A 87 6.74 14.18 -9.02
N ARG A 88 6.09 15.34 -9.18
CA ARG A 88 6.66 16.67 -8.89
C ARG A 88 6.50 17.08 -7.44
N ILE A 89 5.74 16.33 -6.64
CA ILE A 89 5.61 16.60 -5.21
C ILE A 89 6.87 16.06 -4.52
N ARG A 90 7.89 16.92 -4.40
CA ARG A 90 9.20 16.59 -3.85
C ARG A 90 9.10 15.78 -2.54
N THR A 91 8.27 16.24 -1.61
CA THR A 91 8.06 15.61 -0.31
C THR A 91 7.54 14.18 -0.43
N LYS A 92 6.66 13.92 -1.40
CA LYS A 92 6.15 12.58 -1.70
C LYS A 92 7.23 11.68 -2.33
N LYS A 93 8.04 12.24 -3.23
CA LYS A 93 9.19 11.53 -3.83
C LYS A 93 10.21 11.12 -2.76
N LEU A 94 10.57 12.04 -1.86
CA LEU A 94 11.44 11.74 -0.73
C LEU A 94 10.83 10.68 0.19
N ALA A 95 9.53 10.80 0.52
CA ALA A 95 8.85 9.78 1.30
C ALA A 95 8.90 8.39 0.62
N LEU A 96 8.69 8.32 -0.69
CA LEU A 96 8.73 7.07 -1.46
C LEU A 96 10.14 6.45 -1.49
N GLU A 97 11.17 7.28 -1.59
CA GLU A 97 12.56 6.86 -1.69
C GLU A 97 13.12 6.38 -0.34
N TYR A 98 12.75 7.06 0.75
CA TYR A 98 13.37 6.86 2.05
C TYR A 98 12.51 6.10 3.05
N LEU A 99 11.18 6.05 2.90
CA LEU A 99 10.32 5.29 3.81
C LEU A 99 10.09 3.87 3.32
N PRO A 100 9.98 2.91 4.25
CA PRO A 100 9.69 1.52 3.88
C PRO A 100 8.32 1.43 3.19
N SER A 101 8.27 0.65 2.11
CA SER A 101 7.00 0.32 1.48
C SER A 101 6.29 -0.74 2.31
N SER A 102 5.01 -0.53 2.60
CA SER A 102 4.18 -1.51 3.33
C SER A 102 3.94 -2.81 2.52
N PHE A 103 4.27 -2.82 1.23
CA PHE A 103 4.03 -3.96 0.32
C PHE A 103 5.04 -5.11 0.49
N ILE A 104 6.21 -4.86 1.11
CA ILE A 104 7.22 -5.90 1.31
C ILE A 104 6.78 -6.93 2.38
N GLU A 105 5.72 -6.65 3.15
CA GLU A 105 5.16 -7.58 4.14
C GLU A 105 4.36 -8.76 3.53
N ILE A 106 4.20 -8.84 2.20
CA ILE A 106 3.56 -10.00 1.55
C ILE A 106 4.40 -11.28 1.70
N PHE A 107 5.71 -11.16 1.95
CA PHE A 107 6.54 -12.30 2.33
C PHE A 107 6.64 -12.42 3.86
N PRO A 108 6.16 -13.53 4.47
CA PRO A 108 6.09 -13.71 5.93
C PRO A 108 7.45 -13.99 6.59
N LEU A 109 8.56 -13.51 6.01
CA LEU A 109 9.85 -13.50 6.67
C LEU A 109 9.80 -12.40 7.75
N LYS A 110 9.49 -12.82 8.98
CA LYS A 110 9.42 -12.03 10.21
C LYS A 110 10.74 -11.31 10.50
N PHE A 111 11.09 -10.28 9.74
CA PHE A 111 12.04 -9.28 10.20
C PHE A 111 11.27 -8.35 11.13
N ASN A 112 11.56 -8.44 12.42
CA ASN A 112 10.89 -7.72 13.50
C ASN A 112 11.26 -6.22 13.53
N ILE A 113 11.34 -5.59 12.37
CA ILE A 113 11.65 -4.18 12.21
C ILE A 113 10.32 -3.43 12.17
N LYS A 114 9.75 -3.17 13.34
CA LYS A 114 8.54 -2.34 13.49
C LYS A 114 8.97 -0.88 13.29
N ASN A 115 8.92 -0.39 12.04
CA ASN A 115 9.10 1.03 11.77
C ASN A 115 7.90 1.80 12.32
N ALA A 116 8.13 2.98 12.90
CA ALA A 116 7.03 3.81 13.41
C ALA A 116 6.10 4.34 12.30
N ILE A 117 6.62 4.49 11.08
CA ILE A 117 5.89 5.02 9.94
C ILE A 117 6.36 4.41 8.61
N TYR A 118 5.40 4.07 7.76
CA TYR A 118 5.63 3.58 6.40
C TYR A 118 5.23 4.64 5.37
N TYR A 119 5.64 4.44 4.12
CA TYR A 119 5.22 5.30 3.01
C TYR A 119 3.68 5.41 2.91
N LYS A 120 2.96 4.30 3.17
CA LYS A 120 1.49 4.30 3.17
C LYS A 120 0.90 5.26 4.21
N ASP A 121 1.47 5.30 5.40
CA ASP A 121 1.01 6.18 6.48
C ASP A 121 1.27 7.65 6.14
N PHE A 122 2.42 7.93 5.53
CA PHE A 122 2.72 9.24 4.98
C PHE A 122 1.69 9.68 3.92
N ILE A 123 1.31 8.80 3.00
CA ILE A 123 0.28 9.08 1.99
C ILE A 123 -1.10 9.28 2.64
N ASN A 124 -1.41 8.54 3.70
CA ASN A 124 -2.65 8.73 4.44
C ASN A 124 -2.78 10.16 5.01
N CYS A 125 -1.68 10.88 5.23
CA CYS A 125 -1.74 12.29 5.64
C CYS A 125 -2.40 13.17 4.55
N TYR A 126 -2.14 12.92 3.27
CA TYR A 126 -2.85 13.64 2.19
C TYR A 126 -4.33 13.31 2.21
N PHE A 127 -4.70 12.05 2.38
CA PHE A 127 -6.11 11.65 2.49
C PHE A 127 -6.81 12.33 3.67
N TRP A 128 -6.12 12.47 4.80
CA TRP A 128 -6.63 13.24 5.92
C TRP A 128 -6.91 14.69 5.55
N LEU A 129 -5.97 15.35 4.87
CA LEU A 129 -6.14 16.74 4.43
C LEU A 129 -7.27 16.89 3.41
N GLU A 130 -7.44 15.95 2.49
CA GLU A 130 -8.55 15.97 1.53
C GLU A 130 -9.91 15.93 2.23
N ARG A 131 -10.04 15.07 3.24
CA ARG A 131 -11.28 14.94 4.02
C ARG A 131 -11.59 16.21 4.81
N LEU A 132 -10.57 16.81 5.44
CA LEU A 132 -10.72 18.09 6.12
C LEU A 132 -11.07 19.21 5.13
N TYR A 133 -10.49 19.21 3.94
CA TYR A 133 -10.80 20.17 2.89
C TYR A 133 -12.26 20.02 2.44
N TYR A 134 -12.72 18.79 2.20
CA TYR A 134 -14.10 18.49 1.83
C TYR A 134 -15.11 18.97 2.89
N LEU A 135 -14.79 18.79 4.17
CA LEU A 135 -15.62 19.32 5.25
C LEU A 135 -15.68 20.84 5.24
N SER A 136 -14.58 21.52 4.88
CA SER A 136 -14.52 22.99 4.80
C SER A 136 -15.22 23.59 3.58
N THR A 137 -15.36 22.84 2.49
CA THR A 137 -16.03 23.28 1.25
C THR A 137 -17.52 22.98 1.27
N GLU A 138 -17.93 21.96 2.03
CA GLU A 138 -19.28 21.41 2.06
C GLU A 138 -19.82 20.88 0.72
N ARG A 139 -18.98 20.81 -0.31
CA ARG A 139 -19.25 20.30 -1.66
C ARG A 139 -18.18 19.30 -2.09
N ASP A 140 -18.49 18.52 -3.13
CA ASP A 140 -17.51 17.65 -3.78
C ASP A 140 -16.25 18.41 -4.17
N LEU A 141 -15.10 17.76 -3.97
CA LEU A 141 -13.80 18.33 -4.30
C LEU A 141 -13.65 18.47 -5.82
N SER A 142 -13.27 19.66 -6.27
CA SER A 142 -12.91 19.93 -7.66
C SER A 142 -11.43 19.62 -7.89
N PHE A 143 -11.02 19.58 -9.15
CA PHE A 143 -9.60 19.46 -9.51
C PHE A 143 -8.75 20.57 -8.87
N ASP A 144 -9.22 21.82 -8.86
CA ASP A 144 -8.51 22.94 -8.22
C ASP A 144 -8.34 22.75 -6.70
N ASP A 145 -9.32 22.13 -6.04
CA ASP A 145 -9.19 21.79 -4.61
C ASP A 145 -8.08 20.76 -4.40
N ALA A 146 -8.01 19.73 -5.24
CA ALA A 146 -6.90 18.79 -5.19
C ALA A 146 -5.55 19.46 -5.45
N LEU A 147 -5.48 20.37 -6.42
CA LEU A 147 -4.24 21.15 -6.61
C LEU A 147 -3.87 21.93 -5.34
N ASN A 148 -4.84 22.57 -4.68
CA ASN A 148 -4.61 23.27 -3.42
C ASN A 148 -4.11 22.33 -2.32
N ILE A 149 -4.69 21.13 -2.18
CA ILE A 149 -4.29 20.17 -1.14
C ILE A 149 -2.86 19.65 -1.39
N TYR A 150 -2.57 19.23 -2.61
CA TYR A 150 -1.32 18.55 -2.94
C TYR A 150 -0.15 19.50 -3.23
N PHE A 151 -0.43 20.74 -3.65
CA PHE A 151 0.59 21.68 -4.11
C PHE A 151 0.54 23.05 -3.42
N SER A 152 -0.27 23.28 -2.39
CA SER A 152 -0.15 24.52 -1.60
C SER A 152 1.08 24.56 -0.70
N GLY A 153 1.71 23.42 -0.43
CA GLY A 153 2.77 23.32 0.56
C GLY A 153 2.28 23.04 1.99
N ILE A 154 0.97 22.76 2.16
CA ILE A 154 0.37 22.58 3.49
C ILE A 154 0.95 21.38 4.23
N ILE A 155 1.25 20.29 3.53
CA ILE A 155 1.81 19.08 4.15
C ILE A 155 3.23 19.33 4.65
N GLU A 156 4.06 20.04 3.89
CA GLU A 156 5.41 20.45 4.31
C GLU A 156 5.36 21.35 5.54
N ARG A 157 4.41 22.29 5.55
CA ARG A 157 4.13 23.14 6.71
C ARG A 157 3.70 22.33 7.92
N ILE A 158 2.93 21.25 7.76
CA ILE A 158 2.53 20.37 8.86
C ILE A 158 3.70 19.55 9.37
N ILE A 159 4.46 18.92 8.46
CA ILE A 159 5.61 18.08 8.77
C ILE A 159 6.68 18.87 9.54
N LEU A 160 7.04 20.06 9.05
CA LEU A 160 8.12 20.86 9.63
C LEU A 160 7.63 21.90 10.64
N GLY A 161 6.37 22.31 10.56
CA GLY A 161 5.78 23.33 11.44
C GLY A 161 4.98 22.77 12.60
N LEU A 162 4.39 21.59 12.45
CA LEU A 162 3.51 20.93 13.41
C LEU A 162 2.45 21.92 13.92
N ASN A 163 2.29 22.12 15.21
CA ASN A 163 1.29 23.05 15.78
C ASN A 163 1.50 24.53 15.37
N ASN A 164 2.59 24.87 14.69
CA ASN A 164 2.88 26.18 14.11
C ASN A 164 2.85 26.18 12.57
N PHE A 165 2.22 25.19 11.91
CA PHE A 165 2.16 25.06 10.44
C PHE A 165 1.58 26.30 9.72
N ASP A 166 0.85 27.14 10.42
CA ASP A 166 0.22 28.36 9.93
C ASP A 166 1.07 29.63 10.08
N LYS A 167 2.26 29.55 10.71
CA LYS A 167 3.13 30.71 10.97
C LYS A 167 4.22 30.93 9.92
N PHE A 168 4.19 30.19 8.83
CA PHE A 168 5.21 30.29 7.78
C PHE A 168 4.77 31.29 6.71
N ASP A 169 5.63 32.27 6.41
CA ASP A 169 5.44 33.11 5.23
C ASP A 169 5.82 32.29 3.99
N ILE A 170 7.00 31.68 4.02
CA ILE A 170 7.54 30.81 2.98
C ILE A 170 7.39 29.35 3.41
N THR A 171 6.86 28.51 2.51
CA THR A 171 6.71 27.07 2.76
C THR A 171 8.09 26.45 2.99
N PRO A 172 8.35 25.83 4.16
CA PRO A 172 9.62 25.14 4.39
C PRO A 172 9.67 23.86 3.56
N GLU A 173 10.84 23.40 3.14
CA GLU A 173 11.00 22.17 2.37
C GLU A 173 11.79 21.13 3.17
N PRO A 174 11.25 19.91 3.36
CA PRO A 174 12.00 18.85 4.01
C PRO A 174 13.11 18.33 3.09
N ASP A 175 14.25 18.00 3.68
CA ASP A 175 15.36 17.37 2.99
C ASP A 175 15.32 15.85 3.15
N TRP A 176 16.30 15.18 2.55
CA TRP A 176 16.41 13.73 2.63
C TRP A 176 16.81 13.24 4.03
N GLU A 177 17.52 14.07 4.82
CA GLU A 177 17.97 13.73 6.17
C GLU A 177 16.75 13.57 7.10
N TYR A 178 15.78 14.49 6.99
CA TYR A 178 14.51 14.39 7.67
C TYR A 178 13.81 13.04 7.44
N PHE A 179 13.68 12.60 6.19
CA PHE A 179 13.02 11.31 5.87
C PHE A 179 13.85 10.10 6.30
N ASN A 180 15.18 10.21 6.25
CA ASN A 180 16.06 9.18 6.76
C ASN A 180 15.94 9.02 8.28
N ASN A 181 15.73 10.12 9.02
CA ASN A 181 15.43 10.09 10.46
C ASN A 181 14.06 9.48 10.71
N LEU A 182 13.06 9.90 9.94
CA LEU A 182 11.69 9.39 10.01
C LEU A 182 11.63 7.85 9.83
N ARG A 183 12.42 7.29 8.91
CA ARG A 183 12.53 5.83 8.70
C ARG A 183 13.01 5.07 9.94
N LYS A 184 13.90 5.65 10.74
CA LYS A 184 14.60 4.96 11.84
C LYS A 184 13.84 4.99 13.17
N LEU A 185 12.72 5.70 13.22
CA LEU A 185 11.97 5.91 14.44
C LEU A 185 11.36 4.62 14.97
N SER A 186 11.44 4.46 16.29
CA SER A 186 10.65 3.49 17.04
C SER A 186 9.79 4.19 18.10
N ILE A 187 8.68 3.58 18.52
CA ILE A 187 7.79 4.16 19.53
C ILE A 187 8.25 3.71 20.92
N GLN A 188 8.43 4.66 21.85
CA GLN A 188 8.72 4.31 23.24
C GLN A 188 7.50 3.65 23.89
N LYS A 189 7.72 2.66 24.76
CA LYS A 189 6.64 1.87 25.36
C LYS A 189 5.68 2.72 26.20
N ASP A 190 6.20 3.67 26.96
CA ASP A 190 5.44 4.65 27.73
C ASP A 190 4.62 5.58 26.82
N ALA A 191 5.18 6.03 25.70
CA ALA A 191 4.46 6.79 24.68
C ALA A 191 3.29 5.99 24.06
N GLU A 192 3.47 4.70 23.80
CA GLU A 192 2.40 3.80 23.31
C GLU A 192 1.28 3.63 24.36
N ILE A 193 1.63 3.49 25.63
CA ILE A 193 0.66 3.40 26.74
C ILE A 193 -0.09 4.73 26.89
N PHE A 194 0.63 5.86 26.88
CA PHE A 194 0.07 7.21 26.92
C PHE A 194 -0.95 7.42 25.81
N LYS A 195 -0.59 7.12 24.55
CA LYS A 195 -1.49 7.20 23.39
C LYS A 195 -2.76 6.37 23.63
N LYS A 196 -2.61 5.12 24.07
CA LYS A 196 -3.74 4.21 24.31
C LYS A 196 -4.70 4.74 25.39
N LYS A 197 -4.17 5.26 26.50
CA LYS A 197 -4.99 5.84 27.57
C LYS A 197 -5.70 7.11 27.09
N ALA A 198 -4.98 8.04 26.44
CA ALA A 198 -5.56 9.26 25.88
C ALA A 198 -6.69 8.96 24.87
N GLY A 199 -6.45 8.05 23.93
CA GLY A 199 -7.45 7.64 22.94
C GLY A 199 -8.67 6.94 23.56
N THR A 200 -8.51 6.26 24.69
CA THR A 200 -9.64 5.64 25.42
C THR A 200 -10.52 6.70 26.08
N ILE A 201 -9.92 7.71 26.70
CA ILE A 201 -10.64 8.86 27.28
C ILE A 201 -11.43 9.60 26.21
N ILE A 202 -10.79 9.90 25.07
CA ILE A 202 -11.45 10.57 23.93
C ILE A 202 -12.61 9.72 23.42
N GLU A 203 -12.42 8.40 23.23
CA GLU A 203 -13.49 7.50 22.77
C GLU A 203 -14.71 7.50 23.70
N ILE A 204 -14.49 7.37 25.01
CA ILE A 204 -15.57 7.39 26.01
C ILE A 204 -16.30 8.73 25.93
N ALA A 205 -15.57 9.85 25.91
CA ALA A 205 -16.16 11.17 25.80
C ALA A 205 -16.97 11.36 24.51
N MET A 206 -16.45 10.90 23.37
CA MET A 206 -17.14 10.98 22.09
C MET A 206 -18.47 10.22 22.12
N LYS A 207 -18.47 8.99 22.64
CA LYS A 207 -19.69 8.17 22.82
C LYS A 207 -20.71 8.86 23.72
N LEU A 208 -20.26 9.44 24.84
CA LEU A 208 -21.15 10.16 25.76
C LEU A 208 -21.81 11.39 25.13
N ASN A 209 -21.17 12.00 24.14
CA ASN A 209 -21.68 13.15 23.40
C ASN A 209 -22.44 12.78 22.12
N GLY A 210 -22.85 11.52 21.97
CA GLY A 210 -23.71 11.05 20.87
C GLY A 210 -22.95 10.62 19.61
N PHE A 211 -21.62 10.62 19.61
CA PHE A 211 -20.80 10.12 18.50
C PHE A 211 -20.57 8.61 18.61
N ASN A 212 -21.65 7.82 18.56
CA ASN A 212 -21.60 6.36 18.79
C ASN A 212 -20.69 5.61 17.81
N ASP A 213 -20.58 6.11 16.58
CA ASP A 213 -19.77 5.52 15.51
C ASP A 213 -18.28 5.89 15.57
N TYR A 214 -17.85 6.66 16.57
CA TYR A 214 -16.46 7.08 16.71
C TYR A 214 -15.48 5.90 16.80
N THR A 215 -15.92 4.71 17.23
CA THR A 215 -15.09 3.49 17.23
C THR A 215 -14.49 3.19 15.85
N LEU A 216 -15.22 3.44 14.76
CA LEU A 216 -14.74 3.24 13.38
C LEU A 216 -13.79 4.35 12.92
N PHE A 217 -13.94 5.55 13.47
CA PHE A 217 -13.10 6.71 13.19
C PHE A 217 -11.77 6.69 13.96
N LYS A 218 -11.77 6.06 15.15
CA LYS A 218 -10.63 6.02 16.08
C LYS A 218 -9.35 5.48 15.43
N GLU A 219 -9.46 4.43 14.63
CA GLU A 219 -8.28 3.80 14.04
C GLU A 219 -7.59 4.69 12.98
N PRO A 220 -8.31 5.22 11.97
CA PRO A 220 -7.75 6.23 11.08
C PRO A 220 -7.16 7.43 11.82
N GLU A 221 -7.83 7.91 12.88
CA GLU A 221 -7.37 9.08 13.65
C GLU A 221 -6.06 8.76 14.38
N ASN A 222 -5.97 7.60 15.01
CA ASN A 222 -4.75 7.12 15.65
C ASN A 222 -3.58 7.00 14.67
N GLN A 223 -3.82 6.52 13.44
CA GLN A 223 -2.80 6.44 12.40
C GLN A 223 -2.29 7.83 12.00
N PHE A 224 -3.19 8.83 11.93
CA PHE A 224 -2.78 10.20 11.65
C PHE A 224 -2.01 10.82 12.82
N LEU A 225 -2.43 10.56 14.06
CA LEU A 225 -1.70 10.98 15.25
C LEU A 225 -0.30 10.36 15.31
N ASP A 226 -0.14 9.09 14.91
CA ASP A 226 1.18 8.45 14.82
C ASP A 226 2.07 9.13 13.77
N CYS A 227 1.49 9.50 12.62
CA CYS A 227 2.23 10.26 11.61
C CYS A 227 2.72 11.61 12.15
N LEU A 228 1.83 12.36 12.81
CA LEU A 228 2.17 13.67 13.40
C LEU A 228 3.21 13.54 14.52
N ALA A 229 3.12 12.51 15.37
CA ALA A 229 4.11 12.24 16.42
C ALA A 229 5.46 11.84 15.81
N SER A 230 5.44 11.04 14.73
CA SER A 230 6.65 10.69 13.97
C SER A 230 7.31 11.94 13.37
N PHE A 231 6.51 12.88 12.83
CA PHE A 231 7.02 14.14 12.31
C PHE A 231 7.67 15.00 13.40
N SER A 232 7.06 15.06 14.59
CA SER A 232 7.64 15.75 15.76
C SER A 232 8.99 15.17 16.18
N ALA A 233 9.09 13.85 16.26
CA ALA A 233 10.31 13.17 16.65
C ALA A 233 11.42 13.35 15.59
N ALA A 234 11.10 13.17 14.31
CA ALA A 234 12.04 13.34 13.21
C ALA A 234 12.57 14.79 13.12
N LYS A 235 11.70 15.80 13.30
CA LYS A 235 12.10 17.21 13.32
C LYS A 235 13.09 17.53 14.44
N SER A 236 13.02 16.80 15.55
CA SER A 236 13.87 17.00 16.72
C SER A 236 15.08 16.07 16.73
N ASP A 237 15.38 15.42 15.60
CA ASP A 237 16.46 14.43 15.43
C ASP A 237 16.49 13.34 16.51
N LYS A 238 15.30 12.94 16.99
CA LYS A 238 15.15 11.85 17.96
C LYS A 238 15.17 10.51 17.24
N ASN A 239 15.65 9.47 17.93
CA ASN A 239 15.55 8.08 17.46
C ASN A 239 14.25 7.40 17.87
N ASN A 240 13.52 7.96 18.86
CA ASN A 240 12.30 7.38 19.37
C ASN A 240 11.20 8.43 19.55
N ILE A 241 9.94 7.99 19.41
CA ILE A 241 8.75 8.80 19.62
C ILE A 241 8.40 8.78 21.11
N SER A 242 8.40 9.97 21.72
CA SER A 242 8.15 10.21 23.15
C SER A 242 6.73 10.70 23.44
N ILE A 243 6.37 10.83 24.72
CA ILE A 243 5.08 11.39 25.14
C ILE A 243 4.93 12.84 24.66
N GLU A 244 6.00 13.63 24.69
CA GLU A 244 6.02 15.02 24.22
C GLU A 244 5.64 15.12 22.73
N ASP A 245 6.09 14.15 21.92
CA ASP A 245 5.79 14.11 20.50
C ASP A 245 4.29 13.84 20.26
N TYR A 246 3.65 12.98 21.06
CA TYR A 246 2.20 12.80 21.02
C TYR A 246 1.44 14.04 21.50
N ILE A 247 1.94 14.76 22.50
CA ILE A 247 1.31 16.02 22.93
C ILE A 247 1.34 17.05 21.79
N ILE A 248 2.45 17.15 21.04
CA ILE A 248 2.56 18.01 19.86
C ILE A 248 1.64 17.52 18.74
N ALA A 249 1.55 16.20 18.54
CA ALA A 249 0.63 15.59 17.58
C ALA A 249 -0.83 15.97 17.86
N TYR A 250 -1.30 15.83 19.10
CA TYR A 250 -2.65 16.24 19.49
C TYR A 250 -2.88 17.74 19.28
N LYS A 251 -1.93 18.60 19.68
CA LYS A 251 -2.03 20.06 19.44
C LYS A 251 -2.16 20.38 17.96
N THR A 252 -1.38 19.70 17.13
CA THR A 252 -1.39 19.87 15.66
C THR A 252 -2.72 19.39 15.07
N TYR A 253 -3.16 18.20 15.48
CA TYR A 253 -4.41 17.58 15.03
C TYR A 253 -5.63 18.46 15.32
N TYR A 254 -5.83 18.86 16.57
CA TYR A 254 -7.01 19.66 16.95
C TYR A 254 -6.96 21.08 16.37
N LYS A 255 -5.77 21.61 16.09
CA LYS A 255 -5.62 22.85 15.33
C LYS A 255 -6.02 22.65 13.87
N LEU A 256 -5.61 21.55 13.24
CA LEU A 256 -5.99 21.21 11.86
C LEU A 256 -7.50 21.06 11.71
N LEU A 257 -8.19 20.37 12.65
CA LEU A 257 -9.65 20.22 12.62
C LEU A 257 -10.40 21.57 12.57
N LYS A 258 -9.84 22.62 13.16
CA LYS A 258 -10.45 23.95 13.22
C LYS A 258 -9.95 24.89 12.13
N THR A 259 -8.99 24.47 11.32
CA THR A 259 -8.35 25.34 10.34
C THR A 259 -9.12 25.29 9.02
N ASP A 260 -9.45 26.46 8.48
CA ASP A 260 -9.92 26.56 7.10
C ASP A 260 -8.77 26.28 6.13
N LEU A 261 -8.73 25.07 5.58
CA LEU A 261 -7.70 24.66 4.63
C LEU A 261 -7.80 25.38 3.27
N LYS A 262 -8.94 26.02 2.96
CA LYS A 262 -9.13 26.73 1.68
C LYS A 262 -8.18 27.91 1.50
N ARG A 263 -7.63 28.46 2.59
CA ARG A 263 -6.66 29.55 2.56
C ARG A 263 -5.31 29.16 1.96
N TYR A 264 -4.99 27.86 1.97
CA TYR A 264 -3.77 27.34 1.37
C TYR A 264 -4.03 27.07 -0.11
N LYS A 265 -3.57 27.98 -0.97
CA LYS A 265 -3.73 27.88 -2.41
C LYS A 265 -2.48 27.34 -3.07
N CYS A 266 -2.67 26.53 -4.11
CA CYS A 266 -1.59 26.19 -5.00
C CYS A 266 -1.13 27.45 -5.74
N GLN A 267 0.19 27.62 -5.85
CA GLN A 267 0.77 28.60 -6.76
C GLN A 267 0.58 28.09 -8.20
N GLN A 268 -0.27 28.74 -8.98
CA GLN A 268 -0.64 28.29 -10.33
C GLN A 268 0.56 28.20 -11.29
N GLU A 269 1.62 28.96 -11.03
CA GLU A 269 2.90 28.95 -11.76
C GLU A 269 3.54 27.55 -11.81
N LEU A 270 3.23 26.66 -10.86
CA LEU A 270 3.67 25.27 -10.86
C LEU A 270 3.10 24.40 -11.98
N PHE A 271 2.05 24.88 -12.64
CA PHE A 271 1.42 24.19 -13.77
C PHE A 271 1.67 24.91 -15.09
N ASP A 272 2.32 26.07 -15.07
CA ASP A 272 2.85 26.67 -16.27
C ASP A 272 4.08 25.86 -16.72
N ASP A 273 3.87 24.98 -17.71
CA ASP A 273 4.89 24.13 -18.35
C ASP A 273 6.09 24.91 -18.91
N LYS A 274 6.08 26.25 -18.84
CA LYS A 274 7.17 27.15 -19.24
C LYS A 274 8.38 27.14 -18.30
N TYR A 275 8.18 26.89 -17.00
CA TYR A 275 9.26 27.00 -15.99
C TYR A 275 9.69 25.64 -15.39
N HIS A 276 9.33 24.53 -16.03
CA HIS A 276 9.72 23.18 -15.58
C HIS A 276 10.81 22.59 -16.45
N GLY A 277 11.98 22.35 -15.86
CA GLY A 277 13.05 21.63 -16.52
C GLY A 277 14.30 21.52 -15.65
N TYR A 278 15.38 21.11 -16.29
CA TYR A 278 16.66 20.81 -15.69
C TYR A 278 17.70 21.77 -16.23
N ILE A 279 18.56 22.25 -15.34
CA ILE A 279 19.80 22.92 -15.71
C ILE A 279 20.88 21.85 -15.75
N VAL A 280 21.39 21.57 -16.94
CA VAL A 280 22.41 20.55 -17.17
C VAL A 280 23.71 21.23 -17.56
N CYS A 281 24.80 20.91 -16.86
CA CYS A 281 26.12 21.36 -17.26
C CYS A 281 26.64 20.51 -18.42
N LYS A 282 27.02 21.15 -19.53
CA LYS A 282 27.60 20.46 -20.71
C LYS A 282 28.97 19.86 -20.44
N ASP A 283 29.71 20.42 -19.49
CA ASP A 283 31.11 20.06 -19.27
C ASP A 283 31.28 18.93 -18.24
N CYS A 284 30.53 18.96 -17.12
CA CYS A 284 30.60 17.90 -16.10
C CYS A 284 29.40 16.95 -16.07
N GLY A 285 28.34 17.23 -16.85
CA GLY A 285 27.13 16.41 -16.89
C GLY A 285 26.26 16.49 -15.62
N SER A 286 26.61 17.30 -14.62
CA SER A 286 25.77 17.52 -13.46
C SER A 286 24.45 18.18 -13.88
N PHE A 287 23.34 17.75 -13.31
CA PHE A 287 22.04 18.36 -13.53
C PHE A 287 21.46 18.89 -12.22
N TYR A 288 20.63 19.91 -12.34
CA TYR A 288 19.85 20.51 -11.26
C TYR A 288 18.40 20.64 -11.72
N GLU A 289 17.47 20.08 -10.97
CA GLU A 289 16.03 20.24 -11.21
C GLU A 289 15.59 21.57 -10.61
N LEU A 290 15.02 22.46 -11.44
CA LEU A 290 14.56 23.77 -10.98
C LEU A 290 13.55 23.63 -9.84
N ARG A 291 13.77 24.35 -8.73
CA ARG A 291 12.83 24.37 -7.61
C ARG A 291 11.67 25.32 -7.90
N ARG A 292 10.67 25.27 -7.02
CA ARG A 292 9.49 26.14 -7.07
C ARG A 292 9.91 27.61 -7.09
N GLY A 293 9.47 28.33 -8.13
CA GLY A 293 9.73 29.76 -8.31
C GLY A 293 11.11 30.08 -8.91
N GLU A 294 11.95 29.09 -9.20
CA GLU A 294 13.22 29.29 -9.91
C GLU A 294 12.98 29.27 -11.43
N THR A 295 13.61 30.19 -12.16
CA THR A 295 13.65 30.17 -13.62
C THR A 295 15.07 29.78 -14.09
N PRO A 296 15.23 29.30 -15.34
CA PRO A 296 16.55 29.01 -15.88
C PRO A 296 17.51 30.20 -15.81
N ASP A 297 16.98 31.41 -15.90
CA ASP A 297 17.74 32.65 -15.89
C ASP A 297 18.36 32.97 -14.52
N ASN A 298 17.89 32.34 -13.44
CA ASN A 298 18.51 32.46 -12.11
C ASN A 298 19.90 31.79 -12.03
N PHE A 299 20.27 30.97 -13.02
CA PHE A 299 21.52 30.22 -13.04
C PHE A 299 22.48 30.80 -14.07
N VAL A 300 23.69 31.17 -13.64
CA VAL A 300 24.70 31.81 -14.51
C VAL A 300 25.72 30.79 -15.03
N SER A 301 26.22 29.91 -14.17
CA SER A 301 27.23 28.90 -14.53
C SER A 301 27.19 27.72 -13.56
N CYS A 302 27.74 26.57 -13.98
CA CYS A 302 27.91 25.42 -13.08
C CYS A 302 29.03 25.69 -12.04
N HIS A 303 29.05 24.92 -10.95
CA HIS A 303 30.13 24.95 -9.97
C HIS A 303 31.51 24.62 -10.58
N CYS A 304 31.57 23.81 -11.64
CA CYS A 304 32.79 23.56 -12.40
C CYS A 304 33.18 24.71 -13.34
N LYS A 305 32.46 25.85 -13.30
CA LYS A 305 32.52 26.97 -14.26
C LYS A 305 32.10 26.60 -15.69
N GLY A 306 31.56 25.40 -15.87
CA GLY A 306 31.09 24.93 -17.15
C GLY A 306 29.79 25.57 -17.61
N ASN A 307 29.55 25.50 -18.92
CA ASN A 307 28.34 26.02 -19.56
C ASN A 307 27.11 25.20 -19.16
N ILE A 308 26.01 25.88 -18.89
CA ILE A 308 24.75 25.27 -18.51
C ILE A 308 23.72 25.39 -19.64
N GLU A 309 22.83 24.41 -19.73
CA GLU A 309 21.74 24.36 -20.68
C GLU A 309 20.45 23.97 -19.98
N TYR A 310 19.36 24.65 -20.34
CA TYR A 310 18.04 24.28 -19.90
C TYR A 310 17.45 23.19 -20.78
N LEU A 311 17.10 22.07 -20.16
CA LEU A 311 16.38 20.97 -20.81
C LEU A 311 15.01 20.79 -20.14
N LYS A 312 13.94 20.85 -20.93
CA LYS A 312 12.58 20.63 -20.41
C LYS A 312 12.39 19.22 -19.84
N TYR A 313 13.07 18.25 -20.42
CA TYR A 313 13.10 16.86 -19.98
C TYR A 313 14.53 16.35 -20.11
N LEU A 314 15.06 15.67 -19.08
CA LEU A 314 16.22 14.81 -19.28
C LEU A 314 15.80 13.73 -20.28
N LYS A 315 16.61 13.49 -21.33
CA LYS A 315 16.40 12.35 -22.23
C LYS A 315 16.39 11.10 -21.35
N ASP A 316 15.19 10.58 -21.15
CA ASP A 316 14.89 9.68 -20.05
C ASP A 316 15.35 8.25 -20.38
N ASP A 317 16.10 7.64 -19.47
CA ASP A 317 16.42 6.20 -19.45
C ASP A 317 15.16 5.33 -19.27
N THR A 318 13.95 5.91 -19.27
CA THR A 318 12.67 5.18 -19.27
C THR A 318 12.58 4.07 -20.32
N ILE A 319 13.25 4.20 -21.47
CA ILE A 319 13.32 3.12 -22.48
C ILE A 319 13.98 1.86 -21.85
N ILE A 320 14.98 2.04 -20.99
CA ILE A 320 15.68 0.96 -20.30
C ILE A 320 14.77 0.33 -19.22
N LYS A 321 14.03 1.12 -18.44
CA LYS A 321 13.15 0.60 -17.38
C LYS A 321 12.00 -0.25 -17.91
N TRP A 322 11.36 0.14 -19.01
CA TRP A 322 10.30 -0.66 -19.62
C TRP A 322 10.82 -1.99 -20.17
N ASN A 323 12.03 -2.00 -20.73
CA ASN A 323 12.68 -3.23 -21.18
C ASN A 323 12.95 -4.19 -20.01
N TYR A 324 13.39 -3.69 -18.85
CA TYR A 324 13.56 -4.53 -17.65
C TYR A 324 12.24 -5.15 -17.18
N VAL A 325 11.15 -4.37 -17.11
CA VAL A 325 9.83 -4.90 -16.67
C VAL A 325 9.33 -5.98 -17.62
N ILE A 326 9.47 -5.79 -18.94
CA ILE A 326 9.09 -6.80 -19.95
C ILE A 326 9.94 -8.06 -19.79
N ILE A 327 11.26 -7.92 -19.63
CA ILE A 327 12.18 -9.05 -19.44
C ILE A 327 11.84 -9.84 -18.16
N TYR A 328 11.64 -9.16 -17.02
CA TYR A 328 11.28 -9.81 -15.76
C TYR A 328 9.91 -10.51 -15.83
N SER A 329 8.93 -9.92 -16.52
CA SER A 329 7.62 -10.55 -16.73
C SER A 329 7.73 -11.84 -17.56
N ILE A 330 8.54 -11.83 -18.62
CA ILE A 330 8.81 -13.03 -19.44
C ILE A 330 9.51 -14.08 -18.59
N LEU A 331 10.54 -13.70 -17.83
CA LEU A 331 11.30 -14.62 -16.98
C LEU A 331 10.43 -15.28 -15.90
N LEU A 332 9.58 -14.50 -15.23
CA LEU A 332 8.64 -14.99 -14.22
C LEU A 332 7.63 -15.98 -14.84
N THR A 333 7.11 -15.67 -16.02
CA THR A 333 6.18 -16.55 -16.74
C THR A 333 6.86 -17.89 -17.09
N LEU A 334 8.12 -17.85 -17.54
CA LEU A 334 8.90 -19.06 -17.82
C LEU A 334 9.16 -19.90 -16.55
N ILE A 335 9.44 -19.25 -15.41
CA ILE A 335 9.60 -19.92 -14.11
C ILE A 335 8.29 -20.57 -13.67
N LEU A 336 7.16 -19.88 -13.78
CA LEU A 336 5.86 -20.44 -13.40
C LEU A 336 5.48 -21.63 -14.29
N VAL A 337 5.74 -21.55 -15.60
CA VAL A 337 5.51 -22.66 -16.54
C VAL A 337 6.41 -23.86 -16.22
N SER A 338 7.68 -23.62 -15.87
CA SER A 338 8.60 -24.71 -15.51
C SER A 338 8.22 -25.36 -14.18
N MET A 339 7.84 -24.56 -13.17
CA MET A 339 7.32 -25.06 -11.90
C MET A 339 6.04 -25.88 -12.09
N PHE A 340 5.13 -25.45 -12.97
CA PHE A 340 3.91 -26.18 -13.28
C PHE A 340 4.21 -27.53 -13.96
N LYS A 341 5.19 -27.58 -14.88
CA LYS A 341 5.65 -28.84 -15.49
C LYS A 341 6.26 -29.79 -14.46
N ILE A 342 7.10 -29.28 -13.55
CA ILE A 342 7.73 -30.07 -12.48
C ILE A 342 6.67 -30.57 -11.50
N TYR A 343 5.71 -29.72 -11.11
CA TYR A 343 4.63 -30.10 -10.21
C TYR A 343 3.77 -31.21 -10.79
N ASN A 344 3.38 -31.09 -12.07
CA ASN A 344 2.63 -32.15 -12.75
C ASN A 344 3.47 -33.44 -12.83
N LEU A 345 4.76 -33.35 -13.16
CA LEU A 345 5.66 -34.52 -13.20
C LEU A 345 5.76 -35.22 -11.84
N LEU A 346 5.91 -34.47 -10.74
CA LEU A 346 5.95 -35.00 -9.38
C LEU A 346 4.59 -35.56 -8.93
N TYR A 347 3.49 -34.91 -9.30
CA TYR A 347 2.15 -35.38 -8.98
C TYR A 347 1.86 -36.72 -9.66
N PHE A 348 2.19 -36.86 -10.95
CA PHE A 348 2.04 -38.12 -11.68
C PHE A 348 2.97 -39.22 -11.17
N SER A 349 4.20 -38.90 -10.75
CA SER A 349 5.10 -39.90 -10.18
C SER A 349 4.65 -40.42 -8.81
N ILE A 350 4.12 -39.55 -7.95
CA ILE A 350 3.57 -39.95 -6.64
C ILE A 350 2.34 -40.84 -6.81
N ILE A 351 1.40 -40.49 -7.71
CA ILE A 351 0.23 -41.33 -8.01
C ILE A 351 0.68 -42.70 -8.54
N GLY A 352 1.65 -42.73 -9.46
CA GLY A 352 2.20 -43.98 -9.99
C GLY A 352 2.81 -44.86 -8.90
N ILE A 353 3.56 -44.27 -7.96
CA ILE A 353 4.16 -45.00 -6.83
C ILE A 353 3.08 -45.54 -5.87
N ILE A 354 2.06 -44.74 -5.54
CA ILE A 354 0.92 -45.20 -4.70
C ILE A 354 0.23 -46.39 -5.37
N PHE A 355 0.01 -46.31 -6.68
CA PHE A 355 -0.61 -47.41 -7.43
C PHE A 355 0.26 -48.67 -7.45
N LEU A 356 1.57 -48.53 -7.56
CA LEU A 356 2.53 -49.63 -7.52
C LEU A 356 2.57 -50.30 -6.14
N ILE A 357 2.52 -49.50 -5.07
CA ILE A 357 2.42 -50.00 -3.68
C ILE A 357 1.11 -50.77 -3.50
N LEU A 358 -0.02 -50.25 -3.98
CA LEU A 358 -1.31 -50.93 -3.91
C LEU A 358 -1.33 -52.24 -4.71
N ALA A 359 -0.76 -52.24 -5.91
CA ALA A 359 -0.70 -53.42 -6.78
C ALA A 359 0.22 -54.53 -6.25
N THR A 360 1.30 -54.15 -5.55
CA THR A 360 2.26 -55.10 -4.95
C THR A 360 1.91 -55.48 -3.52
N SER A 361 0.98 -54.78 -2.87
CA SER A 361 0.55 -55.11 -1.53
C SER A 361 -0.03 -56.53 -1.51
N PRO A 362 0.46 -57.42 -0.63
CA PRO A 362 -0.02 -58.79 -0.53
C PRO A 362 -1.38 -58.76 0.17
N ILE A 363 -2.42 -58.34 -0.53
CA ILE A 363 -3.79 -58.55 -0.11
C ILE A 363 -3.99 -60.07 -0.18
N SER A 364 -4.18 -60.69 0.98
CA SER A 364 -4.39 -62.14 1.13
C SER A 364 -5.75 -62.52 0.52
N ILE A 365 -5.79 -62.64 -0.80
CA ILE A 365 -6.94 -63.12 -1.56
C ILE A 365 -6.62 -64.57 -1.91
N LYS A 366 -7.41 -65.50 -1.34
CA LYS A 366 -7.13 -66.94 -1.39
C LYS A 366 -7.44 -67.61 -2.73
N ASP A 367 -8.07 -66.91 -3.68
CA ASP A 367 -8.45 -67.47 -4.99
C ASP A 367 -7.63 -66.88 -6.15
N GLU A 368 -6.97 -67.76 -6.90
CA GLU A 368 -6.09 -67.41 -8.02
C GLU A 368 -6.82 -66.75 -9.20
N TYR A 369 -8.12 -67.03 -9.35
CA TYR A 369 -8.99 -66.41 -10.37
C TYR A 369 -9.26 -64.92 -10.08
N ASP A 370 -9.34 -64.54 -8.81
CA ASP A 370 -9.67 -63.18 -8.39
C ASP A 370 -8.46 -62.24 -8.53
N ARG A 371 -7.24 -62.80 -8.35
CA ARG A 371 -5.99 -62.07 -8.55
C ARG A 371 -5.78 -61.60 -10.00
N ARG A 372 -6.19 -62.41 -10.99
CA ARG A 372 -6.12 -62.01 -12.41
C ARG A 372 -7.13 -60.93 -12.75
N GLY A 373 -8.33 -60.98 -12.15
CA GLY A 373 -9.35 -59.93 -12.29
C GLY A 373 -8.88 -58.58 -11.75
N ILE A 374 -8.18 -58.56 -10.61
CA ILE A 374 -7.63 -57.34 -10.01
C ILE A 374 -6.47 -56.77 -10.85
N ILE A 375 -5.58 -57.62 -11.37
CA ILE A 375 -4.49 -57.19 -12.25
C ILE A 375 -5.05 -56.60 -13.56
N PHE A 376 -6.09 -57.22 -14.13
CA PHE A 376 -6.73 -56.74 -15.35
C PHE A 376 -7.53 -55.44 -15.11
N GLY A 377 -8.28 -55.36 -14.00
CA GLY A 377 -9.01 -54.15 -13.63
C GLY A 377 -8.09 -52.97 -13.32
N SER A 378 -6.96 -53.22 -12.65
CA SER A 378 -5.97 -52.18 -12.35
C SER A 378 -5.25 -51.69 -13.62
N SER A 379 -4.96 -52.56 -14.59
CA SER A 379 -4.39 -52.13 -15.88
C SER A 379 -5.37 -51.26 -16.67
N ILE A 380 -6.66 -51.59 -16.67
CA ILE A 380 -7.72 -50.79 -17.31
C ILE A 380 -7.84 -49.42 -16.63
N ILE A 381 -7.83 -49.35 -15.30
CA ILE A 381 -7.94 -48.08 -14.56
C ILE A 381 -6.71 -47.19 -14.78
N LEU A 382 -5.50 -47.77 -14.84
CA LEU A 382 -4.27 -47.06 -15.19
C LEU A 382 -4.33 -46.52 -16.62
N THR A 383 -4.79 -47.34 -17.58
CA THR A 383 -4.91 -46.95 -18.98
C THR A 383 -5.95 -45.85 -19.16
N LEU A 384 -7.09 -45.94 -18.47
CA LEU A 384 -8.14 -44.91 -18.47
C LEU A 384 -7.67 -43.62 -17.78
N SER A 385 -6.94 -43.70 -16.67
CA SER A 385 -6.36 -42.51 -16.01
C SER A 385 -5.35 -41.80 -16.92
N PHE A 386 -4.54 -42.56 -17.66
CA PHE A 386 -3.58 -42.01 -18.61
C PHE A 386 -4.29 -41.36 -19.81
N LEU A 387 -5.33 -42.01 -20.33
CA LEU A 387 -6.20 -41.45 -21.38
C LEU A 387 -6.91 -40.18 -20.92
N LEU A 388 -7.50 -40.15 -19.73
CA LEU A 388 -8.14 -38.94 -19.19
C LEU A 388 -7.12 -37.81 -18.98
N SER A 389 -5.93 -38.13 -18.48
CA SER A 389 -4.86 -37.15 -18.26
C SER A 389 -4.38 -36.55 -19.59
N SER A 390 -4.20 -37.37 -20.62
CA SER A 390 -3.83 -36.90 -21.96
C SER A 390 -4.94 -36.08 -22.63
N LEU A 391 -6.22 -36.43 -22.41
CA LEU A 391 -7.37 -35.65 -22.88
C LEU A 391 -7.51 -34.30 -22.17
N LEU A 392 -7.25 -34.25 -20.86
CA LEU A 392 -7.22 -33.00 -20.09
C LEU A 392 -6.05 -32.11 -20.51
N ILE A 393 -4.87 -32.68 -20.80
CA ILE A 393 -3.74 -31.94 -21.35
C ILE A 393 -4.08 -31.40 -22.75
N LYS A 394 -4.80 -32.17 -23.57
CA LYS A 394 -5.30 -31.74 -24.89
C LYS A 394 -6.30 -30.58 -24.82
N SER A 395 -7.16 -30.51 -23.79
CA SER A 395 -8.06 -29.37 -23.65
C SER A 395 -7.35 -28.08 -23.22
N PHE A 396 -6.17 -28.21 -22.62
CA PHE A 396 -5.34 -27.09 -22.17
C PHE A 396 -4.33 -26.59 -23.22
N PHE A 397 -3.90 -27.44 -24.15
CA PHE A 397 -2.91 -27.09 -25.18
C PHE A 397 -3.45 -27.43 -26.58
N ASN A 398 -3.85 -26.39 -27.33
CA ASN A 398 -4.50 -26.53 -28.64
C ASN A 398 -3.57 -26.92 -29.81
N ASP A 399 -2.26 -27.11 -29.58
CA ASP A 399 -1.31 -27.37 -30.67
C ASP A 399 -0.96 -28.87 -30.77
N LEU A 400 -1.42 -29.48 -31.87
CA LEU A 400 -1.65 -30.92 -32.01
C LEU A 400 -0.46 -31.74 -32.58
N GLU A 401 0.60 -31.11 -33.08
CA GLU A 401 1.52 -31.83 -33.98
C GLU A 401 2.57 -32.73 -33.30
N ASN A 402 2.93 -32.50 -32.04
CA ASN A 402 4.01 -33.26 -31.38
C ASN A 402 3.55 -34.54 -30.66
N TYR A 403 2.25 -34.80 -30.52
CA TYR A 403 1.74 -35.93 -29.72
C TYR A 403 1.40 -37.20 -30.52
N ILE A 404 1.29 -37.11 -31.85
CA ILE A 404 1.00 -38.27 -32.73
C ILE A 404 2.13 -39.32 -32.66
N ILE A 405 3.36 -38.90 -32.36
CA ILE A 405 4.54 -39.77 -32.28
C ILE A 405 4.50 -40.71 -31.05
N LEU A 406 3.75 -40.37 -30.00
CA LEU A 406 3.67 -41.17 -28.76
C LEU A 406 2.52 -42.19 -28.73
N ILE A 407 1.48 -42.02 -29.55
CA ILE A 407 0.30 -42.90 -29.55
C ILE A 407 0.54 -44.17 -30.38
N LEU A 408 1.35 -44.10 -31.43
CA LEU A 408 1.70 -45.25 -32.28
C LEU A 408 2.40 -46.41 -31.55
N PRO A 409 3.41 -46.19 -30.67
CA PRO A 409 4.07 -47.29 -29.97
C PRO A 409 3.16 -47.99 -28.94
N MET A 410 2.22 -47.28 -28.30
CA MET A 410 1.27 -47.90 -27.36
C MET A 410 0.21 -48.76 -28.05
N GLY A 411 -0.23 -48.39 -29.26
CA GLY A 411 -1.09 -49.24 -30.09
C GLY A 411 -0.39 -50.55 -30.46
N LEU A 412 0.91 -50.49 -30.76
CA LEU A 412 1.74 -51.65 -31.07
C LEU A 412 1.92 -52.59 -29.87
N ILE A 413 2.12 -52.06 -28.67
CA ILE A 413 2.23 -52.86 -27.43
C ILE A 413 0.91 -53.56 -27.12
N LEU A 414 -0.23 -52.87 -27.23
CA LEU A 414 -1.54 -53.49 -27.04
C LEU A 414 -1.85 -54.58 -28.07
N THR A 415 -1.43 -54.42 -29.33
CA THR A 415 -1.57 -55.47 -30.33
C THR A 415 -0.66 -56.67 -30.07
N LEU A 416 0.56 -56.46 -29.56
CA LEU A 416 1.49 -57.53 -29.21
C LEU A 416 0.99 -58.33 -28.00
N ASP A 417 0.44 -57.68 -26.98
CA ASP A 417 -0.16 -58.35 -25.83
C ASP A 417 -1.41 -59.17 -26.23
N LEU A 418 -2.24 -58.65 -27.14
CA LEU A 418 -3.38 -59.39 -27.71
C LEU A 418 -2.93 -60.61 -28.53
N ILE A 419 -1.85 -60.49 -29.31
CA ILE A 419 -1.27 -61.59 -30.08
C ILE A 419 -0.71 -62.68 -29.14
N ILE A 420 -0.03 -62.30 -28.06
CA ILE A 420 0.51 -63.24 -27.06
C ILE A 420 -0.62 -63.97 -26.32
N ILE A 421 -1.71 -63.28 -25.99
CA ILE A 421 -2.89 -63.88 -25.34
C ILE A 421 -3.62 -64.84 -26.27
N LEU A 422 -3.71 -64.52 -27.57
CA LEU A 422 -4.38 -65.36 -28.56
C LEU A 422 -3.54 -66.60 -28.96
N ASN A 423 -2.21 -66.50 -28.99
CA ASN A 423 -1.32 -67.62 -29.29
C ASN A 423 -1.21 -68.65 -28.15
N ASN A 424 -1.49 -68.25 -26.90
CA ASN A 424 -1.48 -69.16 -25.74
C ASN A 424 -2.81 -69.92 -25.52
N LYS A 425 -3.74 -69.86 -26.49
CA LYS A 425 -5.04 -70.57 -26.46
C LYS A 425 -5.13 -71.77 -27.41
N ASN A 426 -4.02 -72.23 -27.97
CA ASN A 426 -3.93 -73.53 -28.64
C ASN A 426 -3.05 -74.50 -27.85
#